data_AF-A0A1V4KR01-F1
#
_entry.id   AF-A0A1V4KR01-F1
#
_cell.length_a   1.000
_cell.length_b   1.000
_cell.length_c   1.000
_cell.angle_alpha   90.00
_cell.angle_beta   90.00
_cell.angle_gamma   90.00
#
_symmetry.space_group_name_H-M   'P 1'
#
loop_
_entity.id
_entity.type
_entity.pdbx_description
1 polymer ?
#
loop_
_entity_poly.entity_id
_entity_poly.type
_entity_poly.pdbx_seq_one_letter_code
_entity_poly.pdbx_strand_id
1 'polypeptide(L)'
;MVTAVAYRLAAQHQARQQILEALKLSHEQLLEVKQRMRTEMEKGLGKETHAEATVKMLPTYVCSTPDGTEKGDFLALDLGGTNFRVLLVRVRNGMRRGVEMHNKIYSIPVEIMQGTGEEVRTGSWSTRRVEKAGALLLLEQRVLPKALELEMCFRKCETGF
;
A
#
# COMPACT_ATOMS: atom_id res chain seq x y z
N MET A 1 41.57 3.99 38.09
CA MET A 1 40.72 3.03 37.36
C MET A 1 39.56 3.68 36.59
N VAL A 2 38.97 4.78 37.09
CA VAL A 2 37.83 5.47 36.43
C VAL A 2 38.19 6.17 35.11
N THR A 3 39.42 6.66 34.98
CA THR A 3 39.90 7.40 33.79
C THR A 3 40.07 6.54 32.54
N ALA A 4 40.54 5.30 32.66
CA ALA A 4 40.72 4.39 31.52
C ALA A 4 39.38 3.95 30.90
N VAL A 5 38.35 3.77 31.72
CA VAL A 5 36.99 3.43 31.26
C VAL A 5 36.36 4.63 30.55
N ALA A 6 36.48 5.83 31.13
CA ALA A 6 35.99 7.06 30.51
C ALA A 6 36.63 7.31 29.14
N TYR A 7 37.95 7.11 29.03
CA TYR A 7 38.67 7.25 27.75
C TYR A 7 38.18 6.27 26.69
N ARG A 8 38.01 4.99 27.04
CA ARG A 8 37.51 3.96 26.11
C ARG A 8 36.08 4.27 25.65
N LEU A 9 35.22 4.73 26.55
CA LEU A 9 33.85 5.09 26.22
C LEU A 9 33.80 6.32 25.27
N ALA A 10 34.65 7.32 25.51
CA ALA A 10 34.76 8.49 24.64
C ALA A 10 35.26 8.11 23.23
N ALA A 11 36.27 7.24 23.13
CA ALA A 11 36.75 6.74 21.85
C ALA A 11 35.68 5.95 21.08
N GLN A 12 34.93 5.09 21.77
CA GLN A 12 33.78 4.38 21.18
C GLN A 12 32.67 5.34 20.73
N HIS A 13 32.39 6.37 21.53
CA HIS A 13 31.42 7.39 21.18
C HIS A 13 31.84 8.16 19.92
N GLN A 14 33.11 8.55 19.83
CA GLN A 14 33.66 9.26 18.68
C GLN A 14 33.62 8.41 17.41
N ALA A 15 34.02 7.14 17.49
CA ALA A 15 33.95 6.21 16.37
C ALA A 15 32.50 6.02 15.88
N ARG A 16 31.55 5.86 16.80
CA ARG A 16 30.12 5.80 16.46
C ARG A 16 29.65 7.09 15.80
N GLN A 17 30.06 8.24 16.31
CA GLN A 17 29.66 9.53 15.76
C GLN A 17 30.15 9.72 14.32
N GLN A 18 31.39 9.31 14.03
CA GLN A 18 31.96 9.34 12.68
C GLN A 18 31.15 8.49 11.71
N ILE A 19 30.70 7.30 12.13
CA ILE A 19 29.85 6.42 11.30
C ILE A 19 28.48 7.06 11.05
N LEU A 20 27.86 7.63 12.10
CA LEU A 20 26.53 8.23 12.00
C LEU A 20 26.51 9.56 11.25
N GLU A 21 27.65 10.23 11.10
CA GLU A 21 27.73 11.53 10.44
C GLU A 21 27.29 11.46 8.98
N ALA A 22 27.57 10.35 8.28
CA ALA A 22 27.12 10.13 6.90
C ALA A 22 25.58 10.04 6.76
N LEU A 23 24.86 9.77 7.85
CA LEU A 23 23.39 9.72 7.88
C LEU A 23 22.75 11.08 8.23
N LYS A 24 23.56 12.06 8.65
CA LYS A 24 23.07 13.41 8.92
C LYS A 24 23.10 14.22 7.63
N LEU A 25 21.92 14.41 7.05
CA LEU A 25 21.78 15.23 5.87
C LEU A 25 21.61 16.70 6.25
N SER A 26 22.41 17.58 5.65
CA SER A 26 22.24 19.02 5.74
C SER A 26 21.00 19.46 4.95
N HIS A 27 20.53 20.69 5.21
CA HIS A 27 19.42 21.26 4.45
C HIS A 27 19.72 21.33 2.94
N GLU A 28 20.96 21.67 2.57
CA GLU A 28 21.40 21.74 1.18
C GLU A 28 21.35 20.37 0.50
N GLN A 29 21.81 19.31 1.18
CA GLN A 29 21.71 17.94 0.67
C GLN A 29 20.26 17.49 0.47
N LEU A 30 19.34 17.90 1.35
CA LEU A 30 17.92 17.61 1.20
C LEU A 30 17.30 18.34 -0.02
N LEU A 31 17.71 19.59 -0.27
CA LEU A 31 17.30 20.32 -1.47
C LEU A 31 17.82 19.65 -2.75
N GLU A 32 19.05 19.14 -2.72
CA GLU A 32 19.61 18.35 -3.82
C GLU A 32 18.81 17.07 -4.07
N VAL A 33 18.50 16.31 -3.02
CA VAL A 33 17.66 15.09 -3.11
C VAL A 33 16.28 15.42 -3.70
N LYS A 34 15.65 16.51 -3.24
CA LYS A 34 14.38 16.99 -3.80
C LYS A 34 14.49 17.26 -5.30
N GLN A 35 15.56 17.93 -5.73
CA GLN A 35 15.76 18.23 -7.14
C GLN A 35 16.02 16.97 -7.97
N ARG A 36 16.84 16.04 -7.48
CA ARG A 36 17.08 14.74 -8.13
C ARG A 36 15.77 13.94 -8.29
N MET A 37 14.95 13.89 -7.25
CA MET A 37 13.62 13.24 -7.30
C MET A 37 12.73 13.88 -8.36
N ARG A 38 12.67 15.22 -8.41
CA ARG A 38 11.89 15.94 -9.42
C ARG A 38 12.33 15.58 -10.84
N THR A 39 13.64 15.59 -11.11
CA THR A 39 14.18 15.21 -12.43
C THR A 39 13.77 13.78 -12.82
N GLU A 40 13.83 12.82 -11.90
CA GLU A 40 13.43 11.44 -12.18
C GLU A 40 11.91 11.29 -12.37
N MET A 41 11.09 12.08 -11.68
CA MET A 41 9.64 12.14 -11.94
C MET A 41 9.34 12.67 -13.35
N GLU A 42 10.01 13.75 -13.77
CA GLU A 42 9.85 14.34 -15.10
C GLU A 42 10.26 13.33 -16.20
N LYS A 43 11.36 12.59 -15.99
CA LYS A 43 11.75 11.49 -16.88
C LYS A 43 10.72 10.35 -16.89
N GLY A 44 10.17 10.00 -15.74
CA GLY A 44 9.13 8.97 -15.62
C GLY A 44 7.83 9.32 -16.34
N LEU A 45 7.51 10.60 -16.44
CA LEU A 45 6.34 11.09 -17.19
C LEU A 45 6.62 11.28 -18.69
N GLY A 46 7.88 11.47 -19.08
CA GLY A 46 8.26 11.64 -20.48
C GLY A 46 8.10 10.34 -21.28
N LYS A 47 7.32 10.38 -22.37
CA LYS A 47 7.02 9.21 -23.21
C LYS A 47 8.28 8.48 -23.68
N GLU A 48 9.26 9.22 -24.20
CA GLU A 48 10.51 8.66 -24.73
C GLU A 48 11.47 8.22 -23.62
N THR A 49 11.41 8.85 -22.44
CA THR A 49 12.33 8.60 -21.32
C THR A 49 11.81 7.56 -20.32
N HIS A 50 10.52 7.19 -20.38
CA HIS A 50 9.86 6.33 -19.40
C HIS A 50 10.48 4.93 -19.30
N ALA A 51 10.93 4.36 -20.43
CA ALA A 51 11.56 3.04 -20.48
C ALA A 51 12.81 2.98 -19.59
N GLU A 52 13.63 4.03 -19.62
CA GLU A 52 14.89 4.14 -18.90
C GLU A 52 14.75 4.78 -17.50
N ALA A 53 13.63 5.44 -17.21
CA ALA A 53 13.39 6.10 -15.93
C ALA A 53 13.38 5.12 -14.75
N THR A 54 14.02 5.50 -13.64
CA THR A 54 14.01 4.69 -12.41
C THR A 54 12.68 4.86 -11.66
N VAL A 55 12.15 6.09 -11.64
CA VAL A 55 10.84 6.40 -11.07
C VAL A 55 9.79 6.27 -12.17
N LYS A 56 8.98 5.21 -12.13
CA LYS A 56 8.12 4.83 -13.26
C LYS A 56 6.85 5.66 -13.45
N MET A 57 6.39 6.44 -12.47
CA MET A 57 5.21 7.30 -12.62
C MET A 57 4.00 6.59 -13.29
N LEU A 58 3.68 5.37 -12.84
CA LEU A 58 2.66 4.52 -13.46
C LEU A 58 1.25 5.15 -13.34
N PRO A 59 0.42 5.12 -14.40
CA PRO A 59 -0.94 5.64 -14.34
C PRO A 59 -1.83 4.74 -13.46
N THR A 60 -2.52 5.36 -12.51
CA THR A 60 -3.46 4.67 -11.61
C THR A 60 -4.88 4.57 -12.19
N TYR A 61 -5.16 5.31 -13.28
CA TYR A 61 -6.48 5.50 -13.87
C TYR A 61 -7.54 6.12 -12.93
N VAL A 62 -7.10 6.67 -11.79
CA VAL A 62 -7.94 7.49 -10.91
C VAL A 62 -7.84 8.94 -11.37
N CYS A 63 -8.87 9.42 -12.06
CA CYS A 63 -8.85 10.74 -12.72
C CYS A 63 -9.31 11.90 -11.84
N SER A 64 -9.88 11.63 -10.67
CA SER A 64 -10.34 12.66 -9.72
C SER A 64 -10.40 12.12 -8.30
N THR A 65 -10.36 13.04 -7.34
CA THR A 65 -10.61 12.76 -5.91
C THR A 65 -12.11 12.68 -5.63
N PRO A 66 -12.53 11.99 -4.55
CA PRO A 66 -13.94 11.87 -4.22
C PRO A 66 -14.67 13.21 -4.14
N ASP A 67 -15.88 13.28 -4.70
CA ASP A 67 -16.70 14.50 -4.78
C ASP A 67 -17.90 14.50 -3.82
N GLY A 68 -18.11 13.41 -3.09
CA GLY A 68 -19.20 13.24 -2.12
C GLY A 68 -20.50 12.73 -2.73
N THR A 69 -20.54 12.45 -4.03
CA THR A 69 -21.67 11.79 -4.69
C THR A 69 -21.65 10.27 -4.50
N GLU A 70 -20.53 9.72 -4.06
CA GLU A 70 -20.32 8.28 -3.88
C GLU A 70 -21.32 7.71 -2.88
N LYS A 71 -21.86 6.54 -3.23
CA LYS A 71 -22.76 5.78 -2.38
C LYS A 71 -22.71 4.32 -2.79
N GLY A 72 -22.92 3.43 -1.84
CA GLY A 72 -22.97 1.99 -2.10
C GLY A 72 -22.28 1.18 -1.01
N ASP A 73 -22.34 -0.13 -1.18
CA ASP A 73 -21.64 -1.10 -0.35
C ASP A 73 -20.54 -1.71 -1.22
N PHE A 74 -19.30 -1.59 -0.78
CA PHE A 74 -18.11 -1.98 -1.53
C PHE A 74 -17.34 -3.05 -0.76
N LEU A 75 -16.87 -4.07 -1.46
CA LEU A 75 -15.84 -4.96 -0.93
C LEU A 75 -14.48 -4.46 -1.38
N ALA A 76 -13.58 -4.26 -0.42
CA ALA A 76 -12.20 -3.90 -0.67
C ALA A 76 -11.26 -4.99 -0.17
N LEU A 77 -10.20 -5.23 -0.94
CA LEU A 77 -9.15 -6.18 -0.62
C LEU A 77 -7.85 -5.42 -0.44
N ASP A 78 -7.16 -5.66 0.67
CA ASP A 78 -5.84 -5.12 0.89
C ASP A 78 -4.84 -6.25 1.05
N LEU A 79 -3.90 -6.29 0.11
CA LEU A 79 -2.85 -7.29 0.00
C LEU A 79 -1.51 -6.55 -0.14
N GLY A 80 -0.80 -6.40 0.97
CA GLY A 80 0.44 -5.62 0.99
C GLY A 80 1.24 -5.85 2.27
N GLY A 81 1.89 -7.02 2.36
CA GLY A 81 2.73 -7.41 3.51
C GLY A 81 2.35 -8.78 4.07
N THR A 82 2.50 -8.98 5.37
CA THR A 82 2.22 -10.24 6.08
C THR A 82 0.73 -10.44 6.42
N ASN A 83 -0.10 -9.42 6.20
CA ASN A 83 -1.53 -9.46 6.48
C ASN A 83 -2.35 -9.17 5.23
N PHE A 84 -3.40 -9.95 5.05
CA PHE A 84 -4.45 -9.77 4.07
C PHE A 84 -5.71 -9.28 4.76
N ARG A 85 -6.35 -8.23 4.24
CA ARG A 85 -7.59 -7.69 4.81
C ARG A 85 -8.71 -7.75 3.78
N VAL A 86 -9.86 -8.22 4.23
CA VAL A 86 -11.13 -8.08 3.49
C VAL A 86 -11.97 -7.06 4.22
N LEU A 87 -12.41 -6.02 3.52
CA LEU A 87 -13.19 -4.93 4.07
C LEU A 87 -14.55 -4.85 3.39
N LEU A 88 -15.61 -4.60 4.17
CA LEU A 88 -16.89 -4.12 3.70
C LEU A 88 -16.98 -2.63 4.04
N VAL A 89 -17.01 -1.79 3.01
CA VAL A 89 -17.07 -0.33 3.11
C VAL A 89 -18.44 0.14 2.64
N ARG A 90 -19.20 0.77 3.52
CA ARG A 90 -20.51 1.33 3.20
C ARG A 90 -20.43 2.83 3.16
N VAL A 91 -20.64 3.38 1.97
CA VAL A 91 -20.69 4.81 1.74
C VAL A 91 -22.15 5.24 1.63
N ARG A 92 -22.55 6.20 2.47
CA ARG A 92 -23.89 6.78 2.47
C ARG A 92 -23.81 8.26 2.12
N ASN A 93 -24.61 8.68 1.14
CA ASN A 93 -24.78 10.10 0.80
C ASN A 93 -26.11 10.64 1.38
N GLY A 94 -26.25 11.97 1.48
CA GLY A 94 -27.44 12.64 2.03
C GLY A 94 -27.26 13.20 3.45
N MET A 95 -28.35 13.34 4.22
CA MET A 95 -28.34 13.98 5.55
C MET A 95 -27.48 13.26 6.59
N ARG A 96 -27.23 11.96 6.41
CA ARG A 96 -26.32 11.17 7.24
C ARG A 96 -25.11 10.75 6.40
N ARG A 97 -24.27 11.72 6.03
CA ARG A 97 -22.95 11.43 5.44
C ARG A 97 -22.17 10.57 6.43
N GLY A 98 -21.69 9.42 5.97
CA GLY A 98 -20.95 8.50 6.81
C GLY A 98 -20.33 7.39 5.99
N VAL A 99 -19.14 6.97 6.42
CA VAL A 99 -18.46 5.78 5.91
C VAL A 99 -18.39 4.79 7.07
N GLU A 100 -19.04 3.65 6.90
CA GLU A 100 -18.96 2.53 7.84
C GLU A 100 -18.02 1.48 7.27
N MET A 101 -17.07 1.00 8.06
CA MET A 101 -16.08 0.02 7.62
C MET A 101 -16.05 -1.17 8.58
N HIS A 102 -16.26 -2.36 8.02
CA HIS A 102 -16.03 -3.63 8.71
C HIS A 102 -14.89 -4.35 8.04
N ASN A 103 -14.00 -4.98 8.82
CA ASN A 103 -12.87 -5.69 8.24
C ASN A 103 -12.59 -7.03 8.94
N LYS A 104 -11.92 -7.90 8.20
CA LYS A 104 -11.36 -9.14 8.74
C LYS A 104 -9.93 -9.32 8.25
N ILE A 105 -9.05 -9.56 9.21
CA ILE A 105 -7.60 -9.69 8.99
C ILE A 105 -7.23 -11.17 8.94
N TYR A 106 -6.33 -11.50 8.01
CA TYR A 106 -5.83 -12.84 7.75
C TYR A 106 -4.31 -12.80 7.60
N SER A 107 -3.59 -13.49 8.48
CA SER A 107 -2.13 -13.61 8.35
C SER A 107 -1.74 -14.55 7.20
N ILE A 108 -0.79 -14.09 6.37
CA ILE A 108 -0.22 -14.82 5.23
C ILE A 108 0.96 -15.66 5.71
N PRO A 109 0.89 -17.00 5.63
CA PRO A 109 2.03 -17.86 5.88
C PRO A 109 3.18 -17.53 4.92
N VAL A 110 4.42 -17.62 5.40
CA VAL A 110 5.61 -17.26 4.60
C VAL A 110 5.75 -18.15 3.37
N GLU A 111 5.33 -19.41 3.48
CA GLU A 111 5.32 -20.39 2.39
C GLU A 111 4.42 -19.93 1.24
N ILE A 112 3.33 -19.22 1.55
CA ILE A 112 2.43 -18.64 0.54
C ILE A 112 3.00 -17.32 0.01
N MET A 113 3.64 -16.51 0.86
CA MET A 113 4.27 -15.25 0.44
C MET A 113 5.42 -15.48 -0.55
N GLN A 114 6.16 -16.57 -0.38
CA GLN A 114 7.31 -16.95 -1.22
C GLN A 114 6.97 -18.06 -2.22
N GLY A 115 5.73 -18.55 -2.19
CA GLY A 115 5.23 -19.60 -3.07
C GLY A 115 5.02 -19.12 -4.49
N THR A 116 4.45 -19.99 -5.30
CA THR A 116 4.09 -19.68 -6.68
C THR A 116 2.94 -18.68 -6.75
N GLY A 117 2.89 -17.87 -7.81
CA GLY A 117 1.76 -16.96 -8.04
C GLY A 117 0.41 -17.68 -8.15
N GLU A 118 0.41 -18.99 -8.45
CA GLU A 118 -0.80 -19.82 -8.46
C GLU A 118 -1.30 -20.18 -7.05
N GLU A 119 -0.39 -20.44 -6.11
CA GLU A 119 -0.75 -20.67 -4.70
C GLU A 119 -1.38 -19.43 -4.06
N VAL A 120 -0.94 -18.24 -4.51
CA VAL A 120 -1.52 -16.95 -4.12
C VAL A 120 -2.86 -16.69 -4.83
N ARG A 121 -2.99 -17.02 -6.13
CA ARG A 121 -4.09 -16.57 -7.01
C ARG A 121 -5.22 -17.59 -7.23
N THR A 122 -4.93 -18.87 -7.45
CA THR A 122 -5.84 -19.74 -8.23
C THR A 122 -6.48 -20.92 -7.50
N GLY A 123 -6.22 -21.20 -6.21
CA GLY A 123 -6.84 -22.41 -5.62
C GLY A 123 -6.99 -22.61 -4.11
N SER A 124 -6.42 -21.78 -3.23
CA SER A 124 -6.44 -22.15 -1.81
C SER A 124 -6.57 -20.99 -0.84
N TRP A 125 -5.73 -19.96 -0.99
CA TRP A 125 -5.50 -19.10 0.17
C TRP A 125 -6.28 -17.78 0.15
N SER A 126 -6.19 -17.00 -0.93
CA SER A 126 -6.85 -15.68 -1.03
C SER A 126 -8.35 -15.83 -1.31
N THR A 127 -8.73 -16.55 -2.36
CA THR A 127 -10.13 -16.73 -2.81
C THR A 127 -11.03 -17.30 -1.71
N ARG A 128 -10.60 -18.37 -1.02
CA ARG A 128 -11.39 -18.97 0.09
C ARG A 128 -11.58 -18.00 1.26
N ARG A 129 -10.61 -17.12 1.51
CA ARG A 129 -10.71 -16.11 2.56
C ARG A 129 -11.57 -14.93 2.13
N VAL A 130 -11.51 -14.51 0.86
CA VAL A 130 -12.43 -13.52 0.31
C VAL A 130 -13.88 -14.00 0.40
N GLU A 131 -14.16 -15.23 -0.04
CA GLU A 131 -15.51 -15.80 0.02
C GLU A 131 -15.99 -15.96 1.48
N LYS A 132 -15.15 -16.55 2.35
CA LYS A 132 -15.50 -16.75 3.76
C LYS A 132 -15.64 -15.43 4.53
N ALA A 133 -14.77 -14.46 4.28
CA ALA A 133 -14.82 -13.15 4.91
C ALA A 133 -15.99 -12.34 4.38
N GLY A 134 -16.18 -12.31 3.06
CA GLY A 134 -17.29 -11.61 2.41
C GLY A 134 -18.62 -12.15 2.91
N ALA A 135 -18.82 -13.47 2.91
CA ALA A 135 -20.05 -14.08 3.44
C ALA A 135 -20.27 -13.75 4.92
N LEU A 136 -19.23 -13.84 5.75
CA LEU A 136 -19.36 -13.54 7.19
C LEU A 136 -19.67 -12.06 7.45
N LEU A 137 -18.95 -11.16 6.80
CA LEU A 137 -19.16 -9.70 6.92
C LEU A 137 -20.55 -9.30 6.43
N LEU A 138 -21.06 -9.91 5.36
CA LEU A 138 -22.40 -9.64 4.85
C LEU A 138 -23.51 -10.20 5.77
N LEU A 139 -23.31 -11.39 6.34
CA LEU A 139 -24.25 -12.03 7.26
C LEU A 139 -24.31 -11.32 8.62
N GLU A 140 -23.16 -11.01 9.23
CA GLU A 140 -23.08 -10.27 10.50
C GLU A 140 -23.73 -8.88 10.38
N GLN A 141 -23.60 -8.26 9.20
CA GLN A 141 -24.10 -6.91 8.95
C GLN A 141 -25.50 -6.87 8.31
N ARG A 142 -26.23 -8.01 8.28
CA ARG A 142 -27.59 -8.18 7.76
C ARG A 142 -27.82 -7.54 6.38
N VAL A 143 -26.87 -7.68 5.47
CA VAL A 143 -27.04 -7.26 4.07
C VAL A 143 -27.89 -8.29 3.34
N LEU A 144 -29.07 -7.89 2.84
CA LEU A 144 -29.92 -8.74 1.99
C LEU A 144 -29.18 -9.11 0.68
N PRO A 145 -29.32 -10.35 0.16
CA PRO A 145 -28.51 -10.89 -0.95
C PRO A 145 -28.88 -10.33 -2.34
N LYS A 146 -29.20 -9.04 -2.47
CA LYS A 146 -29.68 -8.43 -3.73
C LYS A 146 -28.63 -7.66 -4.54
N ALA A 147 -27.35 -7.62 -4.15
CA ALA A 147 -26.34 -6.96 -4.95
C ALA A 147 -24.98 -7.64 -4.74
N LEU A 148 -24.78 -8.75 -5.46
CA LEU A 148 -23.45 -9.32 -5.65
C LEU A 148 -22.95 -8.92 -7.06
N GLU A 149 -22.93 -7.62 -7.35
CA GLU A 149 -22.01 -7.12 -8.37
C GLU A 149 -20.66 -6.93 -7.68
N LEU A 150 -19.86 -7.99 -7.70
CA LEU A 150 -18.41 -7.89 -7.52
C LEU A 150 -17.86 -7.11 -8.71
N GLU A 151 -18.07 -5.79 -8.76
CA GLU A 151 -17.14 -4.93 -9.48
C GLU A 151 -15.84 -4.91 -8.67
N MET A 152 -15.03 -5.96 -8.84
CA MET A 152 -13.58 -5.78 -8.73
C MET A 152 -13.26 -4.71 -9.77
N CYS A 153 -13.02 -3.48 -9.32
CA CYS A 153 -12.61 -2.38 -10.19
C CYS A 153 -11.16 -2.61 -10.68
N PHE A 154 -10.92 -3.73 -11.37
CA PHE A 154 -9.85 -3.88 -12.33
C PHE A 154 -10.47 -3.52 -13.68
N ARG A 155 -10.56 -2.23 -14.00
CA ARG A 155 -10.72 -1.86 -15.41
C ARG A 155 -9.45 -2.31 -16.13
N LYS A 156 -9.57 -3.45 -16.82
CA LYS A 156 -8.67 -3.84 -17.90
C LYS A 156 -8.79 -2.73 -18.95
N CYS A 157 -7.90 -1.75 -18.91
CA CYS A 157 -7.70 -0.91 -20.08
C CYS A 157 -6.89 -1.75 -21.05
N GLU A 158 -7.56 -2.37 -22.02
CA GLU A 158 -6.89 -2.86 -23.22
C GLU A 158 -6.28 -1.65 -23.90
N THR A 159 -5.00 -1.39 -23.64
CA THR A 159 -4.21 -0.49 -24.47
C THR A 159 -3.30 -1.35 -25.32
N GLY A 160 -3.66 -1.44 -26.60
CA GLY A 160 -2.67 -1.56 -27.64
C GLY A 160 -1.67 -0.41 -27.48
N PHE A 161 -0.45 -0.78 -27.15
CA PHE A 161 0.76 -0.09 -27.58
C PHE A 161 1.42 -0.99 -28.61
#